data_AF-A0A7M6DMP7-F1
#
_entry.id   AF-A0A7M6DMP7-F1
#
_cell.length_a   1.000
_cell.length_b   1.000
_cell.length_c   1.000
_cell.angle_alpha   90.00
_cell.angle_beta   90.00
_cell.angle_gamma   90.00
#
_symmetry.space_group_name_H-M   'P 1'
#
loop_
_entity.id
_entity.type
_entity.pdbx_description
1 polymer ?
#
loop_
_entity_poly.entity_id
_entity_poly.type
_entity_poly.pdbx_seq_one_letter_code
_entity_poly.pdbx_strand_id
1 'polypeptide(L)'
;MSKSGQKRISILIFTDVGEEIDDEIALFWFLNFVYDVTKHDVTIVFTEGVVGASITPVGRYEIFRKYFPHAPKSIHYIYELVELRKITGRVYDKMLQIAPLRGVPVDFLAQNTIKIIYLMGQRKPYPGSINTYKSFVKDRKAMNEYREQLKHLEDVETVSISTEICRKVPLTSKLVQKLPEEFCSQIFEKAYEQFVGRVEAHLPYCYEVTFNVNYKTIMRYVEGNNHFQNYQDEYCNSSRLSRLAEHFYESIVVKPSQANSDLDQNKLKQMILVVEFLTEGYYRDSTLQNGPKYFAMYHRNFEGWKERTINSGCPLTPAYDLLAMVAMVKEINEEDLRSSDPAQLSKMVEHEFR
;
A
#
# COMPACT_ATOMS: atom_id res chain seq x y z
N MET A 1 11.86 -36.84 -30.57
CA MET A 1 10.57 -36.29 -30.10
C MET A 1 10.81 -34.91 -29.53
N SER A 2 10.60 -33.85 -30.30
CA SER A 2 10.70 -32.48 -29.81
C SER A 2 9.53 -32.22 -28.86
N LYS A 3 9.83 -31.89 -27.60
CA LYS A 3 8.83 -31.34 -26.70
C LYS A 3 8.32 -30.06 -27.37
N SER A 4 7.03 -30.00 -27.69
CA SER A 4 6.37 -28.77 -28.14
C SER A 4 6.75 -27.65 -27.18
N GLY A 5 7.49 -26.65 -27.67
CA GLY A 5 7.95 -25.53 -26.85
C GLY A 5 6.73 -24.82 -26.28
N GLN A 6 6.45 -25.03 -25.00
CA GLN A 6 5.40 -24.31 -24.31
C GLN A 6 5.73 -22.82 -24.42
N LYS A 7 4.85 -22.06 -25.08
CA LYS A 7 5.04 -20.63 -25.29
C LYS A 7 5.11 -19.96 -23.91
N ARG A 8 6.19 -19.22 -23.64
CA ARG A 8 6.34 -18.46 -22.40
C ARG A 8 5.30 -17.35 -22.32
N ILE A 9 4.81 -17.10 -21.11
CA ILE A 9 3.92 -15.98 -20.80
C ILE A 9 4.78 -14.71 -20.69
N SER A 10 4.47 -13.71 -21.49
CA SER A 10 5.16 -12.41 -21.50
C SER A 10 4.51 -11.47 -20.50
N ILE A 11 5.25 -11.03 -19.48
CA ILE A 11 4.77 -10.20 -18.36
C ILE A 11 5.51 -8.86 -18.35
N LEU A 12 4.77 -7.77 -18.30
CA LEU A 12 5.27 -6.41 -18.11
C LEU A 12 4.88 -5.90 -16.72
N ILE A 13 5.83 -5.43 -15.92
CA ILE A 13 5.57 -4.89 -14.58
C ILE A 13 6.05 -3.44 -14.52
N PHE A 14 5.18 -2.51 -14.13
CA PHE A 14 5.53 -1.13 -13.81
C PHE A 14 5.52 -0.91 -12.30
N THR A 15 6.65 -0.48 -11.77
CA THR A 15 6.91 -0.34 -10.32
C THR A 15 7.65 0.95 -10.01
N ASP A 16 7.45 1.47 -8.80
CA ASP A 16 8.15 2.60 -8.23
C ASP A 16 8.75 2.27 -6.86
N VAL A 17 9.48 1.14 -6.80
CA VAL A 17 10.37 0.74 -5.68
C VAL A 17 11.03 1.94 -4.99
N GLY A 18 11.04 1.91 -3.66
CA GLY A 18 11.60 2.96 -2.82
C GLY A 18 10.64 4.10 -2.48
N GLU A 19 9.42 4.12 -3.03
CA GLU A 19 8.37 5.06 -2.60
C GLU A 19 7.66 4.56 -1.34
N GLU A 20 7.07 3.36 -1.43
CA GLU A 20 6.47 2.63 -0.31
C GLU A 20 6.83 1.15 -0.46
N ILE A 21 7.01 0.44 0.66
CA ILE A 21 7.49 -0.95 0.71
C ILE A 21 6.56 -1.97 0.01
N ASP A 22 5.35 -1.58 -0.37
CA ASP A 22 4.31 -2.45 -0.90
C ASP A 22 4.71 -3.07 -2.27
N ASP A 23 5.41 -2.29 -3.11
CA ASP A 23 5.97 -2.72 -4.39
C ASP A 23 7.03 -3.83 -4.21
N GLU A 24 7.93 -3.64 -3.26
CA GLU A 24 8.98 -4.61 -2.93
C GLU A 24 8.40 -5.91 -2.37
N ILE A 25 7.34 -5.85 -1.55
CA ILE A 25 6.67 -7.05 -1.04
C ILE A 25 6.06 -7.85 -2.20
N ALA A 26 5.39 -7.16 -3.13
CA ALA A 26 4.81 -7.80 -4.30
C ALA A 26 5.92 -8.44 -5.15
N LEU A 27 6.96 -7.68 -5.50
CA LEU A 27 8.10 -8.17 -6.28
C LEU A 27 8.83 -9.33 -5.59
N PHE A 28 9.00 -9.27 -4.27
CA PHE A 28 9.59 -10.36 -3.50
C PHE A 28 8.80 -11.65 -3.64
N TRP A 29 7.48 -11.56 -3.48
CA TRP A 29 6.62 -12.71 -3.64
C TRP A 29 6.76 -13.31 -5.05
N PHE A 30 6.64 -12.47 -6.08
CA PHE A 30 6.73 -12.95 -7.46
C PHE A 30 8.08 -13.56 -7.79
N LEU A 31 9.18 -12.90 -7.42
CA LEU A 31 10.53 -13.36 -7.75
C LEU A 31 10.91 -14.67 -7.03
N ASN A 32 10.41 -14.90 -5.81
CA ASN A 32 10.77 -16.07 -5.01
C ASN A 32 9.82 -17.26 -5.17
N PHE A 33 8.52 -17.02 -5.42
CA PHE A 33 7.51 -18.08 -5.40
C PHE A 33 6.85 -18.34 -6.76
N VAL A 34 6.88 -17.38 -7.69
CA VAL A 34 6.16 -17.48 -8.97
C VAL A 34 7.08 -17.55 -10.17
N TYR A 35 8.13 -16.73 -10.18
CA TYR A 35 9.00 -16.58 -11.33
C TYR A 35 9.67 -17.90 -11.70
N ASP A 36 9.56 -18.23 -12.97
CA ASP A 36 10.10 -19.45 -13.57
C ASP A 36 10.56 -19.09 -14.97
N VAL A 37 11.87 -19.07 -15.18
CA VAL A 37 12.49 -18.70 -16.46
C VAL A 37 12.05 -19.60 -17.61
N THR A 38 11.57 -20.81 -17.33
CA THR A 38 11.08 -21.73 -18.37
C THR A 38 9.67 -21.37 -18.84
N LYS A 39 8.90 -20.66 -18.00
CA LYS A 39 7.49 -20.31 -18.22
C LYS A 39 7.27 -18.83 -18.51
N HIS A 40 8.15 -17.96 -18.06
CA HIS A 40 7.93 -16.51 -18.08
C HIS A 40 9.02 -15.77 -18.87
N ASP A 41 8.60 -14.79 -19.66
CA ASP A 41 9.45 -13.72 -20.21
C ASP A 41 9.02 -12.42 -19.52
N VAL A 42 9.89 -11.82 -18.70
CA VAL A 42 9.49 -10.75 -17.77
C VAL A 42 10.29 -9.50 -18.04
N THR A 43 9.59 -8.38 -18.20
CA THR A 43 10.15 -7.02 -18.23
C THR A 43 9.66 -6.26 -17.00
N ILE A 44 10.59 -5.74 -16.20
CA ILE A 44 10.29 -4.86 -15.05
C ILE A 44 10.77 -3.46 -15.38
N VAL A 45 9.86 -2.48 -15.30
CA VAL A 45 10.10 -1.07 -15.61
C VAL A 45 9.99 -0.24 -14.35
N PHE A 46 11.05 0.49 -14.02
CA PHE A 46 11.09 1.43 -12.91
C PHE A 46 10.63 2.81 -13.39
N THR A 47 9.50 3.31 -12.88
CA THR A 47 8.90 4.57 -13.37
C THR A 47 9.36 5.79 -12.57
N GLU A 48 8.97 7.00 -13.01
CA GLU A 48 9.28 8.23 -12.28
C GLU A 48 8.48 8.38 -10.96
N GLY A 49 7.54 7.48 -10.67
CA GLY A 49 6.62 7.59 -9.52
C GLY A 49 5.70 8.81 -9.60
N VAL A 50 5.32 9.36 -8.44
CA VAL A 50 4.43 10.53 -8.33
C VAL A 50 5.13 11.84 -8.72
N VAL A 51 4.38 12.88 -9.16
CA VAL A 51 4.97 14.22 -9.34
C VAL A 51 5.59 14.73 -8.04
N GLY A 52 6.87 15.12 -8.11
CA GLY A 52 7.65 15.54 -6.95
C GLY A 52 8.40 14.41 -6.24
N ALA A 53 8.30 13.17 -6.71
CA ALA A 53 9.14 12.07 -6.21
C ALA A 53 10.63 12.44 -6.31
N SER A 54 11.38 12.15 -5.23
CA SER A 54 12.80 12.46 -5.12
C SER A 54 13.70 11.41 -5.78
N ILE A 55 13.16 10.21 -6.03
CA ILE A 55 13.91 9.05 -6.52
C ILE A 55 13.67 8.89 -8.03
N THR A 56 14.75 8.90 -8.80
CA THR A 56 14.70 8.67 -10.25
C THR A 56 14.57 7.17 -10.56
N PRO A 57 14.09 6.77 -11.76
CA PRO A 57 14.08 5.38 -12.20
C PRO A 57 15.39 4.60 -11.94
N VAL A 58 16.54 5.24 -12.19
CA VAL A 58 17.87 4.67 -11.91
C VAL A 58 18.06 4.43 -10.42
N GLY A 59 17.75 5.42 -9.58
CA GLY A 59 17.82 5.28 -8.12
C GLY A 59 16.87 4.21 -7.58
N ARG A 60 15.68 4.05 -8.16
CA ARG A 60 14.75 2.97 -7.81
C ARG A 60 15.32 1.60 -8.13
N TYR A 61 15.99 1.44 -9.27
CA TYR A 61 16.70 0.22 -9.60
C TYR A 61 17.86 -0.06 -8.63
N GLU A 62 18.61 0.96 -8.21
CA GLU A 62 19.66 0.79 -7.18
C GLU A 62 19.08 0.30 -5.85
N ILE A 63 17.93 0.84 -5.42
CA ILE A 63 17.21 0.39 -4.22
C ILE A 63 16.73 -1.06 -4.41
N PHE A 64 16.11 -1.37 -5.56
CA PHE A 64 15.71 -2.73 -5.91
C PHE A 64 16.89 -3.71 -5.79
N ARG A 65 18.07 -3.35 -6.28
CA ARG A 65 19.26 -4.22 -6.21
C ARG A 65 19.76 -4.45 -4.78
N LYS A 66 19.46 -3.56 -3.83
CA LYS A 66 19.76 -3.77 -2.40
C LYS A 66 18.84 -4.83 -1.80
N TYR A 67 17.54 -4.74 -2.08
CA TYR A 67 16.55 -5.69 -1.61
C TYR A 67 16.62 -7.05 -2.32
N PHE A 68 17.04 -7.06 -3.58
CA PHE A 68 17.10 -8.25 -4.44
C PHE A 68 18.52 -8.46 -5.00
N PRO A 69 19.54 -8.72 -4.15
CA PRO A 69 20.93 -8.86 -4.60
C PRO A 69 21.10 -10.02 -5.59
N HIS A 70 20.25 -11.04 -5.48
CA HIS A 70 20.23 -12.23 -6.33
C HIS A 70 19.12 -12.22 -7.39
N ALA A 71 18.57 -11.04 -7.73
CA ALA A 71 17.51 -10.96 -8.73
C ALA A 71 17.93 -11.63 -10.06
N PRO A 72 17.06 -12.44 -10.70
CA PRO A 72 17.41 -13.22 -11.88
C PRO A 72 17.87 -12.37 -13.06
N LYS A 73 19.05 -12.67 -13.61
CA LYS A 73 19.59 -11.96 -14.80
C LYS A 73 18.77 -12.16 -16.07
N SER A 74 17.88 -13.15 -16.09
CA SER A 74 16.99 -13.45 -17.20
C SER A 74 15.78 -12.52 -17.30
N ILE A 75 15.54 -11.67 -16.30
CA ILE A 75 14.52 -10.62 -16.33
C ILE A 75 15.10 -9.39 -17.01
N HIS A 76 14.32 -8.74 -17.87
CA HIS A 76 14.70 -7.48 -18.49
C HIS A 76 14.33 -6.31 -17.58
N TYR A 77 15.34 -5.67 -16.99
CA TYR A 77 15.16 -4.52 -16.11
C TYR A 77 15.35 -3.23 -16.89
N ILE A 78 14.35 -2.35 -16.88
CA ILE A 78 14.38 -1.07 -17.58
C ILE A 78 14.28 0.06 -16.56
N TYR A 79 15.38 0.77 -16.39
CA TYR A 79 15.50 1.92 -15.49
C TYR A 79 15.97 3.19 -16.22
N GLU A 80 16.28 3.08 -17.52
CA GLU A 80 16.40 4.21 -18.43
C GLU A 80 15.17 4.24 -19.34
N LEU A 81 14.14 5.03 -19.00
CA LEU A 81 12.84 5.00 -19.69
C LEU A 81 12.92 5.32 -21.19
N VAL A 82 13.98 5.98 -21.65
CA VAL A 82 14.24 6.20 -23.09
C VAL A 82 14.43 4.89 -23.86
N GLU A 83 14.91 3.82 -23.20
CA GLU A 83 15.12 2.51 -23.82
C GLU A 83 13.82 1.83 -24.22
N LEU A 84 12.70 2.16 -23.56
CA LEU A 84 11.38 1.67 -23.95
C LEU A 84 11.04 2.03 -25.40
N ARG A 85 11.53 3.16 -25.92
CA ARG A 85 11.31 3.57 -27.32
C ARG A 85 11.95 2.63 -28.34
N LYS A 86 12.92 1.81 -27.92
CA LYS A 86 13.60 0.83 -28.78
C LYS A 86 12.84 -0.49 -28.85
N ILE A 87 11.86 -0.71 -27.98
CA ILE A 87 11.11 -1.95 -27.89
C ILE A 87 9.83 -1.79 -28.73
N THR A 88 9.74 -2.56 -29.80
CA THR A 88 8.61 -2.51 -30.75
C THR A 88 8.11 -3.90 -31.09
N GLY A 89 6.82 -4.03 -31.39
CA GLY A 89 6.19 -5.28 -31.82
C GLY A 89 6.16 -6.39 -30.78
N ARG A 90 6.47 -6.10 -29.49
CA ARG A 90 6.31 -7.06 -28.41
C ARG A 90 4.82 -7.26 -28.12
N VAL A 91 4.47 -8.50 -27.80
CA VAL A 91 3.16 -8.85 -27.24
C VAL A 91 3.38 -9.22 -25.78
N TYR A 92 2.77 -8.46 -24.89
CA TYR A 92 2.71 -8.75 -23.46
C TYR A 92 1.38 -9.42 -23.16
N ASP A 93 1.45 -10.66 -22.65
CA ASP A 93 0.27 -11.41 -22.26
C ASP A 93 -0.37 -10.78 -21.02
N LYS A 94 0.42 -10.25 -20.10
CA LYS A 94 -0.06 -9.57 -18.89
C LYS A 94 0.75 -8.30 -18.63
N MET A 95 0.07 -7.25 -18.18
CA MET A 95 0.69 -6.05 -17.63
C MET A 95 0.22 -5.86 -16.19
N LEU A 96 1.16 -5.74 -15.26
CA LEU A 96 0.90 -5.30 -13.90
C LEU A 96 1.29 -3.82 -13.78
N GLN A 97 0.33 -3.01 -13.35
CA GLN A 97 0.55 -1.60 -13.07
C GLN A 97 0.29 -1.34 -11.59
N ILE A 98 1.36 -1.38 -10.80
CA ILE A 98 1.36 -1.01 -9.38
C ILE A 98 1.93 0.39 -9.16
N ALA A 99 2.65 0.94 -10.14
CA ALA A 99 3.11 2.33 -10.13
C ALA A 99 2.43 3.23 -11.18
N PRO A 100 2.53 4.57 -11.04
CA PRO A 100 2.16 5.51 -12.10
C PRO A 100 3.02 5.30 -13.35
N LEU A 101 2.43 5.44 -14.54
CA LEU A 101 3.16 5.36 -15.82
C LEU A 101 3.95 6.63 -16.17
N ARG A 102 4.24 7.50 -15.20
CA ARG A 102 4.93 8.77 -15.44
C ARG A 102 6.31 8.53 -16.04
N GLY A 103 6.62 9.22 -17.13
CA GLY A 103 7.86 9.08 -17.91
C GLY A 103 7.84 7.93 -18.92
N VAL A 104 6.84 7.05 -18.89
CA VAL A 104 6.71 5.93 -19.85
C VAL A 104 6.36 6.50 -21.23
N PRO A 105 7.19 6.29 -22.28
CA PRO A 105 6.92 6.86 -23.59
C PRO A 105 5.60 6.37 -24.18
N VAL A 106 4.79 7.31 -24.71
CA VAL A 106 3.53 7.00 -25.39
C VAL A 106 3.77 6.04 -26.58
N ASP A 107 4.83 6.26 -27.34
CA ASP A 107 5.19 5.41 -28.49
C ASP A 107 5.43 3.94 -28.08
N PHE A 108 5.94 3.68 -26.88
CA PHE A 108 6.10 2.30 -26.40
C PHE A 108 4.74 1.61 -26.24
N LEU A 109 3.74 2.30 -25.68
CA LEU A 109 2.39 1.75 -25.57
C LEU A 109 1.71 1.62 -26.93
N ALA A 110 1.98 2.53 -27.86
CA ALA A 110 1.43 2.51 -29.21
C ALA A 110 2.01 1.38 -30.09
N GLN A 111 3.29 1.03 -29.89
CA GLN A 111 4.03 0.11 -30.77
C GLN A 111 4.06 -1.34 -30.26
N ASN A 112 3.49 -1.61 -29.08
CA ASN A 112 3.45 -2.93 -28.48
C ASN A 112 2.00 -3.31 -28.13
N THR A 113 1.71 -4.60 -28.08
CA THR A 113 0.37 -5.09 -27.74
C THR A 113 0.35 -5.57 -26.30
N ILE A 114 -0.63 -5.10 -25.53
CA ILE A 114 -0.91 -5.57 -24.18
C ILE A 114 -2.29 -6.23 -24.21
N LYS A 115 -2.39 -7.48 -23.75
CA LYS A 115 -3.67 -8.21 -23.80
C LYS A 115 -4.59 -7.88 -22.62
N ILE A 116 -4.05 -7.94 -21.41
CA ILE A 116 -4.78 -7.65 -20.17
C ILE A 116 -3.91 -6.86 -19.20
N ILE A 117 -4.55 -5.97 -18.46
CA ILE A 117 -3.93 -5.12 -17.45
C ILE A 117 -4.52 -5.47 -16.09
N TYR A 118 -3.66 -5.72 -15.13
CA TYR A 118 -3.99 -5.77 -13.71
C TYR A 118 -3.52 -4.46 -13.10
N LEU A 119 -4.49 -3.64 -12.72
CA LEU A 119 -4.25 -2.27 -12.26
C LEU A 119 -4.52 -2.16 -10.77
N MET A 120 -3.49 -1.82 -9.97
CA MET A 120 -3.75 -1.32 -8.63
C MET A 120 -4.43 0.06 -8.76
N GLY A 121 -5.65 0.15 -8.23
CA GLY A 121 -6.48 1.35 -8.31
C GLY A 121 -7.50 1.26 -9.43
N GLN A 122 -7.77 2.40 -10.09
CA GLN A 122 -8.77 2.48 -11.15
C GLN A 122 -8.37 3.51 -12.21
N ARG A 123 -8.79 3.31 -13.46
CA ARG A 123 -8.48 4.24 -14.56
C ARG A 123 -9.25 5.56 -14.47
N LYS A 124 -10.43 5.56 -13.86
CA LYS A 124 -11.31 6.73 -13.79
C LYS A 124 -10.74 7.79 -12.82
N PRO A 125 -10.73 9.08 -13.23
CA PRO A 125 -10.40 10.19 -12.33
C PRO A 125 -11.58 10.42 -11.38
N TYR A 126 -11.60 9.74 -10.24
CA TYR A 126 -12.53 10.01 -9.14
C TYR A 126 -11.78 9.79 -7.82
N PRO A 127 -12.11 10.55 -6.76
CA PRO A 127 -11.21 10.75 -5.63
C PRO A 127 -10.97 9.39 -4.96
N GLY A 128 -9.75 8.86 -5.11
CA GLY A 128 -9.41 7.55 -4.56
C GLY A 128 -8.51 6.65 -5.41
N SER A 129 -8.20 6.99 -6.67
CA SER A 129 -7.17 6.27 -7.42
C SER A 129 -5.77 6.72 -7.02
N ILE A 130 -5.17 5.98 -6.09
CA ILE A 130 -3.87 6.33 -5.48
C ILE A 130 -2.74 6.21 -6.52
N ASN A 131 -2.76 5.18 -7.38
CA ASN A 131 -1.60 4.86 -8.24
C ASN A 131 -1.74 5.39 -9.68
N THR A 132 -2.90 5.93 -10.10
CA THR A 132 -3.09 6.44 -11.48
C THR A 132 -3.30 7.94 -11.59
N TYR A 133 -3.94 8.59 -10.61
CA TYR A 133 -4.39 9.99 -10.76
C TYR A 133 -3.74 10.95 -9.75
N LYS A 134 -3.50 10.51 -8.50
CA LYS A 134 -2.88 11.32 -7.43
C LYS A 134 -1.55 11.95 -7.88
N SER A 135 -0.83 11.23 -8.73
CA SER A 135 0.48 11.59 -9.27
C SER A 135 0.48 12.80 -10.20
N PHE A 136 -0.66 13.21 -10.77
CA PHE A 136 -0.68 14.14 -11.91
C PHE A 136 -1.45 15.45 -11.66
N VAL A 137 -2.31 15.52 -10.64
CA VAL A 137 -3.38 16.54 -10.48
C VAL A 137 -2.91 18.01 -10.56
N LYS A 138 -1.66 18.30 -10.23
CA LYS A 138 -1.12 19.68 -10.21
C LYS A 138 -0.17 20.01 -11.38
N ASP A 139 0.17 19.03 -12.21
CA ASP A 139 1.10 19.21 -13.33
C ASP A 139 0.40 18.97 -14.67
N ARG A 140 0.21 20.06 -15.44
CA ARG A 140 -0.47 20.00 -16.74
C ARG A 140 0.28 19.14 -17.75
N LYS A 141 1.60 19.11 -17.73
CA LYS A 141 2.42 18.29 -18.64
C LYS A 141 2.22 16.81 -18.31
N ALA A 142 2.31 16.47 -17.04
CA ALA A 142 2.14 15.10 -16.58
C ALA A 142 0.68 14.61 -16.82
N MET A 143 -0.32 15.48 -16.62
CA MET A 143 -1.71 15.17 -16.99
C MET A 143 -1.92 14.91 -18.48
N ASN A 144 -1.23 15.67 -19.34
CA ASN A 144 -1.32 15.46 -20.79
C ASN A 144 -0.65 14.14 -21.21
N GLU A 145 0.52 13.85 -20.66
CA GLU A 145 1.21 12.56 -20.84
C GLU A 145 0.29 11.39 -20.47
N TYR A 146 -0.30 11.43 -19.27
CA TYR A 146 -1.22 10.39 -18.81
C TYR A 146 -2.43 10.21 -19.74
N ARG A 147 -3.01 11.32 -20.24
CA ARG A 147 -4.13 11.25 -21.20
C ARG A 147 -3.73 10.58 -22.51
N GLU A 148 -2.56 10.89 -23.04
CA GLU A 148 -2.07 10.24 -24.27
C GLU A 148 -1.78 8.76 -24.05
N GLN A 149 -1.18 8.39 -22.91
CA GLN A 149 -0.98 6.99 -22.53
C GLN A 149 -2.31 6.23 -22.45
N LEU A 150 -3.34 6.82 -21.84
CA LEU A 150 -4.66 6.20 -21.71
C LEU A 150 -5.32 5.89 -23.06
N LYS A 151 -5.11 6.72 -24.10
CA LYS A 151 -5.66 6.44 -25.44
C LYS A 151 -5.18 5.12 -26.02
N HIS A 152 -3.96 4.70 -25.70
CA HIS A 152 -3.41 3.43 -26.18
C HIS A 152 -3.78 2.24 -25.30
N LEU A 153 -4.33 2.49 -24.11
CA LEU A 153 -4.72 1.46 -23.16
C LEU A 153 -6.24 1.31 -23.07
N GLU A 154 -7.03 2.24 -23.61
CA GLU A 154 -8.48 2.34 -23.37
C GLU A 154 -9.23 1.06 -23.70
N ASP A 155 -8.90 0.43 -24.83
CA ASP A 155 -9.52 -0.81 -25.32
C ASP A 155 -8.90 -2.09 -24.73
N VAL A 156 -7.83 -1.97 -23.94
CA VAL A 156 -7.19 -3.13 -23.31
C VAL A 156 -8.00 -3.58 -22.11
N GLU A 157 -8.33 -4.87 -22.07
CA GLU A 157 -9.00 -5.51 -20.94
C GLU A 157 -8.28 -5.16 -19.63
N THR A 158 -9.03 -4.70 -18.64
CA THR A 158 -8.45 -4.24 -17.37
C THR A 158 -9.21 -4.80 -16.20
N VAL A 159 -8.49 -5.51 -15.34
CA VAL A 159 -8.93 -5.89 -14.00
C VAL A 159 -8.49 -4.79 -13.05
N SER A 160 -9.44 -4.01 -12.54
CA SER A 160 -9.16 -2.93 -11.59
C SER A 160 -9.24 -3.45 -10.15
N ILE A 161 -8.13 -3.36 -9.40
CA ILE A 161 -8.09 -3.70 -7.98
C ILE A 161 -8.25 -2.40 -7.19
N SER A 162 -9.49 -2.06 -6.86
CA SER A 162 -9.79 -0.77 -6.23
C SER A 162 -9.18 -0.66 -4.82
N THR A 163 -8.86 0.56 -4.40
CA THR A 163 -8.42 0.89 -3.04
C THR A 163 -9.39 0.36 -1.97
N GLU A 164 -10.69 0.32 -2.27
CA GLU A 164 -11.71 -0.19 -1.35
C GLU A 164 -11.55 -1.71 -1.12
N ILE A 165 -11.22 -2.46 -2.17
CA ILE A 165 -10.96 -3.91 -2.06
C ILE A 165 -9.66 -4.14 -1.29
N CYS A 166 -8.57 -3.47 -1.68
CA CYS A 166 -7.27 -3.67 -1.03
C CYS A 166 -7.33 -3.37 0.48
N ARG A 167 -8.03 -2.31 0.90
CA ARG A 167 -8.21 -1.96 2.32
C ARG A 167 -8.85 -3.06 3.16
N LYS A 168 -9.56 -4.00 2.53
CA LYS A 168 -10.21 -5.14 3.19
C LYS A 168 -9.29 -6.36 3.30
N VAL A 169 -8.14 -6.37 2.62
CA VAL A 169 -7.17 -7.47 2.59
C VAL A 169 -5.88 -7.03 3.28
N PRO A 170 -5.70 -7.30 4.58
CA PRO A 170 -4.51 -6.86 5.30
C PRO A 170 -3.31 -7.80 5.09
N LEU A 171 -2.11 -7.21 5.11
CA LEU A 171 -0.90 -7.90 5.54
C LEU A 171 -1.01 -8.16 7.04
N THR A 172 -1.18 -9.43 7.40
CA THR A 172 -1.20 -9.86 8.80
C THR A 172 0.23 -9.94 9.35
N SER A 173 0.39 -9.79 10.65
CA SER A 173 1.70 -9.98 11.30
C SER A 173 2.31 -11.36 11.05
N LYS A 174 1.49 -12.38 10.75
CA LYS A 174 1.94 -13.73 10.33
C LYS A 174 2.56 -13.75 8.94
N LEU A 175 1.96 -13.04 7.97
CA LEU A 175 2.54 -12.92 6.64
C LEU A 175 3.83 -12.11 6.68
N VAL A 176 3.82 -10.98 7.38
CA VAL A 176 4.98 -10.08 7.49
C VAL A 176 6.20 -10.78 8.10
N GLN A 177 6.00 -11.69 9.07
CA GLN A 177 7.08 -12.51 9.64
C GLN A 177 7.75 -13.48 8.65
N LYS A 178 7.14 -13.75 7.49
CA LYS A 178 7.73 -14.58 6.44
C LYS A 178 8.59 -13.79 5.45
N LEU A 179 8.51 -12.46 5.52
CA LEU A 179 9.33 -11.58 4.68
C LEU A 179 10.75 -11.48 5.25
N PRO A 180 11.74 -11.11 4.42
CA PRO A 180 13.07 -10.73 4.89
C PRO A 180 13.00 -9.71 6.02
N GLU A 181 13.96 -9.77 6.95
CA GLU A 181 14.00 -8.92 8.15
C GLU A 181 13.93 -7.42 7.82
N GLU A 182 14.53 -7.00 6.71
CA GLU A 182 14.52 -5.61 6.25
C GLU A 182 13.10 -5.14 5.90
N PHE A 183 12.32 -5.95 5.19
CA PHE A 183 10.91 -5.62 4.89
C PHE A 183 10.04 -5.69 6.13
N CYS A 184 10.24 -6.73 6.94
CA CYS A 184 9.53 -6.93 8.20
C CYS A 184 9.70 -5.70 9.10
N SER A 185 10.94 -5.25 9.30
CA SER A 185 11.25 -4.08 10.13
C SER A 185 10.56 -2.82 9.62
N GLN A 186 10.67 -2.52 8.32
CA GLN A 186 10.04 -1.33 7.74
C GLN A 186 8.51 -1.34 7.84
N ILE A 187 7.87 -2.49 7.61
CA ILE A 187 6.41 -2.61 7.74
C ILE A 187 5.98 -2.41 9.18
N PHE A 188 6.67 -3.02 10.14
CA PHE A 188 6.35 -2.84 11.56
C PHE A 188 6.60 -1.40 12.02
N GLU A 189 7.70 -0.77 11.60
CA GLU A 189 8.00 0.63 11.92
C GLU A 189 6.93 1.57 11.38
N LYS A 190 6.57 1.44 10.09
CA LYS A 190 5.52 2.26 9.47
C LYS A 190 4.15 2.00 10.11
N ALA A 191 3.82 0.75 10.40
CA ALA A 191 2.58 0.40 11.09
C ALA A 191 2.55 0.97 12.51
N TYR A 192 3.67 0.98 13.22
CA TYR A 192 3.79 1.59 14.55
C TYR A 192 3.65 3.11 14.50
N GLU A 193 4.29 3.76 13.53
CA GLU A 193 4.17 5.20 13.28
C GLU A 193 2.72 5.61 13.02
N GLN A 194 1.98 4.82 12.24
CA GLN A 194 0.57 5.03 11.95
C GLN A 194 -0.34 4.66 13.13
N PHE A 195 0.05 3.65 13.91
CA PHE A 195 -0.67 3.25 15.12
C PHE A 195 -0.60 4.35 16.17
N VAL A 196 0.60 4.89 16.44
CA VAL A 196 0.84 5.95 17.42
C VAL A 196 0.44 7.34 16.90
N GLY A 197 0.73 7.67 15.65
CA GLY A 197 0.54 9.03 15.11
C GLY A 197 -0.78 9.26 14.40
N ARG A 198 -1.29 10.50 14.44
CA ARG A 198 -2.43 10.94 13.63
C ARG A 198 -1.97 11.84 12.50
N VAL A 199 -2.75 11.86 11.42
CA VAL A 199 -2.54 12.76 10.29
C VAL A 199 -2.55 14.20 10.78
N GLU A 200 -1.59 15.00 10.32
CA GLU A 200 -1.50 16.41 10.70
C GLU A 200 -2.82 17.15 10.41
N ALA A 201 -3.29 17.91 11.40
CA ALA A 201 -4.64 18.48 11.42
C ALA A 201 -4.92 19.49 10.28
N HIS A 202 -3.87 20.04 9.67
CA HIS A 202 -3.96 20.98 8.56
C HIS A 202 -4.16 20.31 7.20
N LEU A 203 -3.96 18.98 7.11
CA LEU A 203 -4.13 18.24 5.85
C LEU A 203 -5.62 18.04 5.55
N PRO A 204 -6.07 18.24 4.29
CA PRO A 204 -7.50 18.24 3.95
C PRO A 204 -8.18 16.87 4.11
N TYR A 205 -7.40 15.80 4.26
CA TYR A 205 -7.87 14.42 4.46
C TYR A 205 -7.73 13.95 5.92
N CYS A 206 -7.29 14.80 6.85
CA CYS A 206 -7.06 14.43 8.25
C CYS A 206 -8.31 13.81 8.90
N TYR A 207 -9.47 14.47 8.76
CA TYR A 207 -10.73 14.00 9.35
C TYR A 207 -11.10 12.61 8.82
N GLU A 208 -11.13 12.45 7.49
CA GLU A 208 -11.51 11.20 6.84
C GLU A 208 -10.59 10.04 7.26
N VAL A 209 -9.28 10.25 7.21
CA VAL A 209 -8.33 9.20 7.58
C VAL A 209 -8.41 8.87 9.07
N THR A 210 -8.49 9.86 9.95
CA THR A 210 -8.53 9.66 11.40
C THR A 210 -9.80 8.91 11.83
N PHE A 211 -10.97 9.39 11.44
CA PHE A 211 -12.25 8.90 11.97
C PHE A 211 -12.85 7.72 11.18
N ASN A 212 -12.61 7.63 9.87
CA ASN A 212 -13.22 6.59 9.04
C ASN A 212 -12.28 5.41 8.78
N VAL A 213 -10.96 5.61 8.85
CA VAL A 213 -9.95 4.57 8.58
C VAL A 213 -9.19 4.17 9.85
N ASN A 214 -8.49 5.11 10.50
CA ASN A 214 -7.64 4.78 11.64
C ASN A 214 -8.44 4.29 12.84
N TYR A 215 -9.55 4.94 13.20
CA TYR A 215 -10.41 4.50 14.31
C TYR A 215 -10.78 3.02 14.20
N LYS A 216 -11.32 2.58 13.06
CA LYS A 216 -11.69 1.17 12.83
C LYS A 216 -10.49 0.24 12.92
N THR A 217 -9.35 0.67 12.39
CA THR A 217 -8.12 -0.14 12.37
C THR A 217 -7.55 -0.30 13.78
N ILE A 218 -7.50 0.77 14.57
CA ILE A 218 -6.97 0.78 15.94
C ILE A 218 -7.86 -0.04 16.88
N MET A 219 -9.18 0.12 16.80
CA MET A 219 -10.10 -0.61 17.68
C MET A 219 -10.03 -2.14 17.48
N ARG A 220 -9.65 -2.61 16.27
CA ARG A 220 -9.44 -4.03 16.00
C ARG A 220 -8.31 -4.66 16.83
N TYR A 221 -7.35 -3.87 17.33
CA TYR A 221 -6.27 -4.41 18.17
C TYR A 221 -6.75 -4.83 19.57
N VAL A 222 -7.91 -4.34 20.01
CA VAL A 222 -8.46 -4.56 21.34
C VAL A 222 -9.85 -5.19 21.30
N GLU A 223 -10.32 -5.59 20.12
CA GLU A 223 -11.64 -6.19 19.94
C GLU A 223 -11.75 -7.49 20.77
N GLY A 224 -12.75 -7.56 21.65
CA GLY A 224 -12.94 -8.68 22.56
C GLY A 224 -11.95 -8.76 23.73
N ASN A 225 -11.13 -7.73 23.97
CA ASN A 225 -10.17 -7.70 25.08
C ASN A 225 -10.81 -7.14 26.37
N ASN A 226 -11.18 -8.02 27.29
CA ASN A 226 -11.79 -7.65 28.57
C ASN A 226 -10.89 -6.78 29.46
N HIS A 227 -9.56 -6.91 29.37
CA HIS A 227 -8.63 -6.05 30.13
C HIS A 227 -8.66 -4.62 29.61
N PHE A 228 -8.73 -4.46 28.28
CA PHE A 228 -8.88 -3.13 27.69
C PHE A 228 -10.23 -2.50 28.05
N GLN A 229 -11.32 -3.27 28.10
CA GLN A 229 -12.63 -2.73 28.52
C GLN A 229 -12.57 -2.11 29.92
N ASN A 230 -11.99 -2.82 30.89
CA ASN A 230 -11.80 -2.29 32.24
C ASN A 230 -10.90 -1.04 32.26
N TYR A 231 -9.82 -1.06 31.50
CA TYR A 231 -8.93 0.10 31.35
C TYR A 231 -9.67 1.31 30.74
N GLN A 232 -10.50 1.08 29.73
CA GLN A 232 -11.30 2.13 29.12
C GLN A 232 -12.29 2.73 30.12
N ASP A 233 -12.99 1.92 30.91
CA ASP A 233 -13.96 2.39 31.90
C ASP A 233 -13.30 3.22 33.01
N GLU A 234 -12.07 2.87 33.40
CA GLU A 234 -11.29 3.60 34.41
C GLU A 234 -10.79 4.95 33.89
N TYR A 235 -10.26 5.01 32.66
CA TYR A 235 -9.48 6.16 32.20
C TYR A 235 -10.18 7.09 31.19
N CYS A 236 -11.24 6.65 30.50
CA CYS A 236 -11.86 7.38 29.38
C CYS A 236 -12.38 8.77 29.74
N ASN A 237 -12.83 8.96 30.98
CA ASN A 237 -13.36 10.24 31.47
C ASN A 237 -12.30 11.15 32.10
N SER A 238 -11.01 10.82 32.00
CA SER A 238 -9.96 11.66 32.60
C SER A 238 -9.87 13.03 31.91
N SER A 239 -9.61 14.07 32.72
CA SER A 239 -9.47 15.45 32.24
C SER A 239 -8.29 15.63 31.26
N ARG A 240 -7.27 14.79 31.34
CA ARG A 240 -6.17 14.76 30.38
C ARG A 240 -6.66 14.32 29.00
N LEU A 241 -7.36 13.19 28.90
CA LEU A 241 -7.85 12.67 27.63
C LEU A 241 -8.86 13.60 26.98
N SER A 242 -9.77 14.18 27.77
CA SER A 242 -10.71 15.18 27.25
C SER A 242 -9.99 16.37 26.62
N ARG A 243 -8.96 16.92 27.28
CA ARG A 243 -8.16 18.02 26.71
C ARG A 243 -7.40 17.63 25.44
N LEU A 244 -6.82 16.43 25.41
CA LEU A 244 -6.09 15.96 24.22
C LEU A 244 -7.04 15.79 23.02
N ALA A 245 -8.18 15.13 23.25
CA ALA A 245 -9.18 14.87 22.23
C ALA A 245 -9.82 16.17 21.71
N GLU A 246 -10.24 17.05 22.61
CA GLU A 246 -10.83 18.36 22.28
C GLU A 246 -9.85 19.20 21.45
N HIS A 247 -8.62 19.39 21.93
CA HIS A 247 -7.66 20.23 21.24
C HIS A 247 -7.26 19.68 19.86
N PHE A 248 -7.07 18.36 19.73
CA PHE A 248 -6.83 17.77 18.41
C PHE A 248 -8.03 17.98 17.49
N TYR A 249 -9.25 17.68 17.95
CA TYR A 249 -10.46 17.85 17.16
C TYR A 249 -10.63 19.31 16.69
N GLU A 250 -10.48 20.28 17.58
CA GLU A 250 -10.58 21.70 17.24
C GLU A 250 -9.53 22.13 16.21
N SER A 251 -8.32 21.56 16.26
CA SER A 251 -7.24 21.87 15.31
C SER A 251 -7.48 21.39 13.87
N ILE A 252 -8.43 20.47 13.63
CA ILE A 252 -8.73 19.96 12.29
C ILE A 252 -9.33 21.06 11.41
N VAL A 253 -8.62 21.41 10.33
CA VAL A 253 -8.99 22.53 9.44
C VAL A 253 -10.21 22.22 8.58
N VAL A 254 -10.34 20.97 8.09
CA VAL A 254 -11.45 20.56 7.22
C VAL A 254 -12.28 19.50 7.93
N LYS A 255 -13.47 19.90 8.38
CA LYS A 255 -14.49 19.01 8.97
C LYS A 255 -15.69 18.94 8.01
N PRO A 256 -16.23 17.74 7.74
CA PRO A 256 -17.41 17.62 6.89
C PRO A 256 -18.68 18.09 7.64
N SER A 257 -19.76 18.38 6.92
CA SER A 257 -21.00 18.92 7.52
C SER A 257 -21.67 17.95 8.50
N GLN A 258 -21.44 16.65 8.34
CA GLN A 258 -21.93 15.59 9.23
C GLN A 258 -21.02 15.32 10.45
N ALA A 259 -19.94 16.10 10.64
CA ALA A 259 -19.05 15.91 11.79
C ALA A 259 -19.81 16.12 13.10
N ASN A 260 -19.52 15.29 14.10
CA ASN A 260 -20.17 15.34 15.39
C ASN A 260 -19.11 15.42 16.49
N SER A 261 -18.99 16.59 17.11
CA SER A 261 -17.93 16.88 18.07
C SER A 261 -17.89 15.86 19.22
N ASP A 262 -19.03 15.57 19.85
CA ASP A 262 -19.07 14.65 21.00
C ASP A 262 -18.68 13.23 20.60
N LEU A 263 -19.23 12.74 19.47
CA LEU A 263 -18.91 11.40 18.96
C LEU A 263 -17.44 11.29 18.56
N ASP A 264 -16.91 12.27 17.84
CA ASP A 264 -15.56 12.25 17.30
C ASP A 264 -14.51 12.44 18.40
N GLN A 265 -14.77 13.31 19.38
CA GLN A 265 -13.92 13.40 20.57
C GLN A 265 -13.90 12.09 21.37
N ASN A 266 -15.03 11.40 21.50
CA ASN A 266 -15.06 10.08 22.15
C ASN A 266 -14.26 9.03 21.36
N LYS A 267 -14.32 9.03 20.02
CA LYS A 267 -13.45 8.19 19.19
C LYS A 267 -11.97 8.50 19.41
N LEU A 268 -11.59 9.77 19.52
CA LEU A 268 -10.21 10.19 19.82
C LEU A 268 -9.75 9.66 21.17
N LYS A 269 -10.57 9.80 22.22
CA LYS A 269 -10.26 9.25 23.56
C LYS A 269 -10.00 7.75 23.51
N GLN A 270 -10.87 7.01 22.81
CA GLN A 270 -10.71 5.56 22.63
C GLN A 270 -9.43 5.21 21.89
N MET A 271 -9.12 5.88 20.76
CA MET A 271 -7.86 5.65 20.04
C MET A 271 -6.64 5.94 20.91
N ILE A 272 -6.65 7.05 21.66
CA ILE A 272 -5.56 7.40 22.57
C ILE A 272 -5.38 6.29 23.60
N LEU A 273 -6.47 5.84 24.24
CA LEU A 273 -6.42 4.77 25.23
C LEU A 273 -5.88 3.46 24.66
N VAL A 274 -6.29 3.07 23.45
CA VAL A 274 -5.77 1.86 22.81
C VAL A 274 -4.26 1.96 22.60
N VAL A 275 -3.78 3.10 22.11
CA VAL A 275 -2.35 3.34 21.91
C VAL A 275 -1.59 3.26 23.23
N GLU A 276 -2.06 3.96 24.26
CA GLU A 276 -1.43 3.98 25.58
C GLU A 276 -1.47 2.60 26.24
N PHE A 277 -2.57 1.85 26.09
CA PHE A 277 -2.71 0.50 26.62
C PHE A 277 -1.75 -0.50 25.97
N LEU A 278 -1.64 -0.48 24.64
CA LEU A 278 -0.83 -1.47 23.90
C LEU A 278 0.66 -1.13 23.89
N THR A 279 1.00 0.15 23.97
CA THR A 279 2.40 0.58 24.00
C THR A 279 2.91 0.81 25.41
N GLU A 280 2.06 1.00 26.42
CA GLU A 280 2.48 1.47 27.75
C GLU A 280 3.17 2.85 27.71
N GLY A 281 2.94 3.63 26.63
CA GLY A 281 3.39 5.01 26.47
C GLY A 281 2.26 6.01 26.74
N TYR A 282 2.54 7.30 26.55
CA TYR A 282 1.53 8.36 26.64
C TYR A 282 1.85 9.54 25.73
N TYR A 283 0.80 10.21 25.23
CA TYR A 283 0.96 11.43 24.44
C TYR A 283 1.39 12.60 25.32
N ARG A 284 2.44 13.31 24.89
CA ARG A 284 3.00 14.48 25.58
C ARG A 284 2.23 15.76 25.26
N ASP A 285 1.58 15.81 24.10
CA ASP A 285 0.76 16.93 23.67
C ASP A 285 -0.45 16.48 22.83
N SER A 286 -1.28 17.46 22.50
CA SER A 286 -2.53 17.32 21.76
C SER A 286 -2.36 17.35 20.24
N THR A 287 -1.14 17.37 19.70
CA THR A 287 -0.91 17.22 18.26
C THR A 287 -1.13 15.78 17.79
N LEU A 288 -1.07 14.83 18.74
CA LEU A 288 -1.20 13.39 18.53
C LEU A 288 -0.27 12.87 17.42
N GLN A 289 0.86 13.53 17.20
CA GLN A 289 1.86 13.12 16.22
C GLN A 289 2.68 11.93 16.74
N ASN A 290 3.25 11.14 15.82
CA ASN A 290 4.19 10.08 16.17
C ASN A 290 5.59 10.65 16.46
N GLY A 291 6.46 9.82 17.03
CA GLY A 291 7.85 10.16 17.30
C GLY A 291 8.14 10.55 18.75
N PRO A 292 9.42 10.47 19.17
CA PRO A 292 9.82 10.56 20.58
C PRO A 292 9.56 11.92 21.23
N LYS A 293 9.42 12.98 20.42
CA LYS A 293 9.07 14.33 20.87
C LYS A 293 7.61 14.43 21.33
N TYR A 294 6.72 13.68 20.70
CA TYR A 294 5.27 13.78 20.86
C TYR A 294 4.69 12.62 21.67
N PHE A 295 5.38 11.47 21.68
CA PHE A 295 4.97 10.26 22.38
C PHE A 295 6.07 9.78 23.34
N ALA A 296 5.75 9.64 24.63
CA ALA A 296 6.69 9.13 25.62
C ALA A 296 6.99 7.65 25.37
N MET A 297 8.26 7.27 25.61
CA MET A 297 8.74 5.88 25.46
C MET A 297 8.61 5.31 24.03
N TYR A 298 8.45 6.17 23.02
CA TYR A 298 8.25 5.82 21.62
C TYR A 298 9.11 4.65 21.11
N HIS A 299 10.45 4.73 21.23
CA HIS A 299 11.33 3.65 20.77
C HIS A 299 11.35 2.44 21.71
N ARG A 300 11.25 2.68 23.03
CA ARG A 300 11.33 1.59 24.02
C ARG A 300 10.17 0.62 23.89
N ASN A 301 9.03 1.13 23.47
CA ASN A 301 7.76 0.40 23.48
C ASN A 301 7.43 -0.24 22.13
N PHE A 302 8.23 0.03 21.10
CA PHE A 302 8.07 -0.56 19.77
C PHE A 302 8.15 -2.09 19.81
N GLU A 303 9.16 -2.67 20.45
CA GLU A 303 9.34 -4.12 20.52
C GLU A 303 8.20 -4.81 21.28
N GLY A 304 7.74 -4.21 22.39
CA GLY A 304 6.60 -4.74 23.15
C GLY A 304 5.29 -4.68 22.35
N TRP A 305 5.06 -3.58 21.63
CA TRP A 305 3.92 -3.47 20.71
C TRP A 305 4.01 -4.48 19.56
N LYS A 306 5.19 -4.64 18.96
CA LYS A 306 5.46 -5.59 17.88
C LYS A 306 5.19 -7.02 18.32
N GLU A 307 5.70 -7.43 19.48
CA GLU A 307 5.46 -8.77 20.04
C GLU A 307 3.97 -9.02 20.28
N ARG A 308 3.25 -8.07 20.90
CA ARG A 308 1.80 -8.17 21.12
C ARG A 308 1.05 -8.32 19.79
N THR A 309 1.40 -7.51 18.80
CA THR A 309 0.80 -7.50 17.44
C THR A 309 1.05 -8.79 16.68
N ILE A 310 2.22 -9.40 16.87
CA ILE A 310 2.57 -10.72 16.37
C ILE A 310 1.69 -11.80 17.03
N ASN A 311 1.63 -11.81 18.36
CA ASN A 311 0.91 -12.82 19.13
C ASN A 311 -0.61 -12.77 18.90
N SER A 312 -1.18 -11.58 18.67
CA SER A 312 -2.60 -11.41 18.37
C SER A 312 -2.96 -11.65 16.90
N GLY A 313 -1.98 -11.74 15.99
CA GLY A 313 -2.24 -11.87 14.56
C GLY A 313 -2.89 -10.63 13.93
N CYS A 314 -2.65 -9.45 14.51
CA CYS A 314 -3.33 -8.23 14.09
C CYS A 314 -2.98 -7.82 12.63
N PRO A 315 -3.94 -7.21 11.91
CA PRO A 315 -3.69 -6.50 10.66
C PRO A 315 -2.70 -5.36 10.82
N LEU A 316 -1.70 -5.26 9.93
CA LEU A 316 -0.71 -4.18 9.94
C LEU A 316 -1.06 -3.08 8.94
N THR A 317 -1.05 -3.42 7.66
CA THR A 317 -1.33 -2.50 6.54
C THR A 317 -2.08 -3.25 5.44
N PRO A 318 -2.89 -2.61 4.59
CA PRO A 318 -3.48 -3.27 3.43
C PRO A 318 -2.43 -3.83 2.46
N ALA A 319 -2.72 -4.97 1.83
CA ALA A 319 -1.84 -5.63 0.86
C ALA A 319 -2.06 -5.09 -0.56
N TYR A 320 -1.84 -3.79 -0.76
CA TYR A 320 -2.21 -3.08 -2.00
C TYR A 320 -1.64 -3.73 -3.27
N ASP A 321 -0.33 -3.66 -3.46
CA ASP A 321 0.34 -4.10 -4.69
C ASP A 321 0.50 -5.62 -4.75
N LEU A 322 0.63 -6.26 -3.58
CA LEU A 322 0.65 -7.72 -3.48
C LEU A 322 -0.66 -8.34 -3.96
N LEU A 323 -1.83 -7.78 -3.61
CA LEU A 323 -3.12 -8.32 -4.07
C LEU A 323 -3.26 -8.19 -5.59
N ALA A 324 -2.83 -7.06 -6.17
CA ALA A 324 -2.82 -6.87 -7.62
C ALA A 324 -1.93 -7.92 -8.32
N MET A 325 -0.77 -8.21 -7.74
CA MET A 325 0.15 -9.22 -8.28
C MET A 325 -0.40 -10.65 -8.15
N VAL A 326 -1.01 -11.00 -7.01
CA VAL A 326 -1.70 -12.29 -6.82
C VAL A 326 -2.84 -12.45 -7.83
N ALA A 327 -3.67 -11.41 -8.01
CA ALA A 327 -4.76 -11.42 -8.99
C ALA A 327 -4.24 -11.67 -10.41
N MET A 328 -3.13 -11.03 -10.81
CA MET A 328 -2.50 -11.25 -12.13
C MET A 328 -2.04 -12.69 -12.32
N VAL A 329 -1.36 -13.24 -11.31
CA VAL A 329 -0.76 -14.58 -11.39
C VAL A 329 -1.85 -15.66 -11.40
N LYS A 330 -2.91 -15.47 -10.62
CA LYS A 330 -4.05 -16.39 -10.51
C LYS A 330 -5.15 -16.16 -11.54
N GLU A 331 -5.05 -15.10 -12.34
CA GLU A 331 -6.04 -14.73 -13.36
C GLU A 331 -7.43 -14.46 -12.77
N ILE A 332 -7.47 -13.81 -11.61
CA ILE A 332 -8.71 -13.45 -10.93
C ILE A 332 -9.32 -12.24 -11.64
N ASN A 333 -10.57 -12.36 -12.07
CA ASN A 333 -11.27 -11.25 -12.71
C ASN A 333 -11.81 -10.25 -11.66
N GLU A 334 -12.29 -9.11 -12.14
CA GLU A 334 -12.76 -8.02 -11.27
C GLU A 334 -14.06 -8.36 -10.51
N GLU A 335 -14.93 -9.18 -11.09
CA GLU A 335 -16.19 -9.61 -10.45
C GLU A 335 -15.92 -10.54 -9.27
N ASP A 336 -15.00 -11.48 -9.42
CA ASP A 336 -14.56 -12.38 -8.35
C ASP A 336 -13.91 -11.60 -7.21
N LEU A 337 -13.06 -10.60 -7.50
CA LEU A 337 -12.46 -9.74 -6.48
C LEU A 337 -13.52 -8.94 -5.70
N ARG A 338 -14.58 -8.46 -6.38
CA ARG A 338 -15.65 -7.67 -5.77
C ARG A 338 -16.64 -8.50 -4.97
N SER A 339 -16.91 -9.72 -5.42
CA SER A 339 -17.87 -10.63 -4.78
C SER A 339 -17.25 -11.48 -3.67
N SER A 340 -15.92 -11.62 -3.65
CA SER A 340 -15.21 -12.37 -2.61
C SER A 340 -15.34 -11.73 -1.23
N ASP A 341 -15.49 -12.59 -0.22
CA ASP A 341 -15.37 -12.19 1.18
C ASP A 341 -13.92 -11.74 1.46
N PRO A 342 -13.69 -10.56 2.05
CA PRO A 342 -12.37 -10.12 2.50
C PRO A 342 -11.55 -11.17 3.25
N ALA A 343 -12.20 -12.00 4.08
CA ALA A 343 -11.50 -13.06 4.81
C ALA A 343 -10.99 -14.16 3.87
N GLN A 344 -11.71 -14.45 2.78
CA GLN A 344 -11.28 -15.39 1.75
C GLN A 344 -10.10 -14.83 0.95
N LEU A 345 -10.15 -13.57 0.53
CA LEU A 345 -9.04 -12.91 -0.17
C LEU A 345 -7.77 -12.86 0.70
N SER A 346 -7.93 -12.57 2.00
CA SER A 346 -6.82 -12.57 2.96
C SER A 346 -6.19 -13.97 3.09
N LYS A 347 -7.02 -15.01 3.24
CA LYS A 347 -6.55 -16.40 3.29
C LYS A 347 -5.85 -16.82 1.99
N MET A 348 -6.34 -16.36 0.84
CA MET A 348 -5.69 -16.60 -0.45
C MET A 348 -4.30 -15.98 -0.47
N VAL A 349 -4.16 -14.69 -0.17
CA VAL A 349 -2.86 -14.01 -0.12
C VAL A 349 -1.91 -14.68 0.88
N GLU A 350 -2.38 -15.07 2.07
CA GLU A 350 -1.58 -15.79 3.05
C GLU A 350 -1.15 -17.19 2.60
N HIS A 351 -1.99 -17.88 1.82
CA HIS A 351 -1.69 -19.20 1.27
C HIS A 351 -0.54 -19.14 0.27
N GLU A 352 -0.44 -18.07 -0.52
CA GLU A 352 0.61 -17.89 -1.52
C GLU A 352 2.01 -17.69 -0.91
N PHE A 353 2.12 -17.48 0.41
CA PHE A 353 3.38 -17.41 1.15
C PHE A 353 3.69 -18.70 1.94
N ARG A 354 2.99 -19.81 1.66
CA ARG A 354 3.29 -21.14 2.24
C ARG A 354 4.08 -21.96 1.24
#